data_AF-A0A0C2HGI1-F1
#
_entry.id   AF-A0A0C2HGI1-F1
#
_cell.length_a   1.000
_cell.length_b   1.000
_cell.length_c   1.000
_cell.angle_alpha   90.00
_cell.angle_beta   90.00
_cell.angle_gamma   90.00
#
_symmetry.space_group_name_H-M   'P 1'
#
loop_
_entity.id
_entity.type
_entity.pdbx_description
1 polymer ?
#
loop_
_entity_poly.entity_id
_entity_poly.type
_entity_poly.pdbx_seq_one_letter_code
_entity_poly.pdbx_strand_id
1 'polypeptide(L)'
;MLLYSVLVLANIFNPAHLVRNEETFMKVPQLISHFGYMFEEHYVTTEDGYILTVHRIPVGRDGYFSRSENGGAHWRVPKTLATFRIV
;
A
#
# COMPACT_ATOMS: atom_id res chain seq x y z
N MET A 1 -7.26 -35.23 29.49
CA MET A 1 -7.52 -33.87 30.01
C MET A 1 -6.24 -33.05 30.16
N LEU A 2 -5.24 -33.48 30.95
CA LEU A 2 -3.94 -32.77 31.08
C LEU A 2 -3.13 -32.66 29.78
N LEU A 3 -3.05 -33.72 28.98
CA LEU A 3 -2.35 -33.65 27.68
C LEU A 3 -3.05 -32.70 26.70
N TYR A 4 -4.39 -32.66 26.73
CA TYR A 4 -5.18 -31.76 25.91
C TYR A 4 -4.96 -30.30 26.32
N SER A 5 -4.94 -30.00 27.62
CA SER A 5 -4.62 -28.65 28.10
C SER A 5 -3.19 -28.25 27.76
N VAL A 6 -2.20 -29.16 27.83
CA VAL A 6 -0.82 -28.89 27.45
C VAL A 6 -0.70 -28.61 25.95
N LEU A 7 -1.40 -29.37 25.10
CA LEU A 7 -1.44 -29.14 23.66
C LEU A 7 -2.14 -27.82 23.30
N VAL A 8 -3.22 -27.46 24.01
CA VAL A 8 -3.89 -26.16 23.84
C VAL A 8 -2.98 -25.01 24.25
N LEU A 9 -2.27 -25.13 25.38
CA LEU A 9 -1.30 -24.12 25.82
C LEU A 9 -0.13 -23.99 24.84
N ALA A 10 0.44 -25.10 24.38
CA ALA A 10 1.55 -25.09 23.41
C ALA A 10 1.17 -24.43 22.07
N ASN A 11 -0.10 -24.55 21.65
CA ASN A 11 -0.61 -23.85 20.47
C ASN A 11 -0.80 -22.34 20.71
N ILE A 12 -1.30 -21.93 21.89
CA ILE A 12 -1.48 -20.51 22.24
C ILE A 12 -0.13 -19.79 22.35
N PHE A 13 0.89 -20.45 22.89
CA PHE A 13 2.24 -19.91 23.04
C PHE A 13 3.13 -20.10 21.81
N ASN A 14 2.61 -20.63 20.70
CA ASN A 14 3.39 -20.81 19.48
C ASN A 14 3.74 -19.45 18.85
N PRO A 15 5.03 -19.05 18.79
CA PRO A 15 5.45 -17.76 18.24
C PRO A 15 5.23 -17.65 16.72
N ALA A 16 4.99 -18.77 16.02
CA ALA A 16 4.63 -18.77 14.60
C ALA A 16 3.29 -18.05 14.32
N HIS A 17 2.44 -17.85 15.33
CA HIS A 17 1.20 -17.09 15.19
C HIS A 17 1.43 -15.56 15.22
N LEU A 18 2.64 -15.10 15.54
CA LEU A 18 3.01 -13.69 15.60
C LEU A 18 3.72 -13.22 14.32
N VAL A 19 3.31 -13.72 13.15
CA VAL A 19 3.69 -13.10 11.88
C VAL A 19 3.02 -11.72 11.84
N ARG A 20 3.73 -10.73 12.38
CA ARG A 20 3.33 -9.34 12.35
C ARG A 20 3.56 -8.85 10.93
N ASN A 21 2.51 -8.87 10.12
CA ASN A 21 2.57 -8.23 8.82
C ASN A 21 2.66 -6.71 9.05
N GLU A 22 3.79 -6.11 8.69
CA GLU A 22 4.01 -4.67 8.84
C GLU A 22 3.00 -3.86 8.01
N GLU A 23 2.49 -4.44 6.93
CA GLU A 23 1.44 -3.92 6.06
C GLU A 23 0.14 -3.60 6.81
N THR A 24 -0.18 -4.35 7.86
CA THR A 24 -1.42 -4.21 8.63
C THR A 24 -1.56 -2.83 9.29
N PHE A 25 -0.43 -2.16 9.55
CA PHE A 25 -0.41 -0.85 10.20
C PHE A 25 -0.09 0.30 9.23
N MET A 26 0.16 -0.01 7.94
CA MET A 26 0.46 1.02 6.94
C MET A 26 -0.82 1.67 6.43
N LYS A 27 -0.79 2.99 6.22
CA LYS A 27 -1.87 3.68 5.48
C LYS A 27 -1.83 3.26 4.00
N VAL A 28 -2.97 3.27 3.32
CA VAL A 28 -3.09 2.98 1.88
C VAL A 28 -2.01 3.65 1.01
N PRO A 29 -1.72 4.97 1.11
CA PRO A 29 -0.62 5.60 0.37
C PRO A 29 0.76 5.00 0.67
N GLN A 30 1.02 4.66 1.93
CA GLN A 30 2.29 4.08 2.37
C GLN A 30 2.45 2.66 1.84
N LEU A 31 1.38 1.87 1.84
CA LEU A 31 1.35 0.52 1.30
C LEU A 31 1.63 0.50 -0.21
N ILE A 32 0.94 1.36 -0.97
CA ILE A 32 1.11 1.44 -2.44
C ILE A 32 2.52 1.89 -2.80
N SER A 33 3.06 2.86 -2.06
CA SER A 33 4.46 3.30 -2.22
C SER A 33 5.46 2.22 -1.82
N HIS A 34 5.18 1.45 -0.75
CA HIS A 34 6.02 0.33 -0.30
C HIS A 34 6.19 -0.74 -1.39
N PHE A 35 5.14 -0.99 -2.18
CA PHE A 35 5.19 -1.91 -3.32
C PHE A 35 5.71 -1.31 -4.64
N GLY A 36 6.17 -0.06 -4.62
CA GLY A 36 6.75 0.63 -5.77
C GLY A 36 5.75 1.04 -6.85
N TYR A 37 4.48 1.21 -6.49
CA TYR A 37 3.46 1.73 -7.41
C TYR A 37 3.31 3.25 -7.25
N MET A 38 2.94 3.92 -8.34
CA MET A 38 2.52 5.31 -8.28
C MET A 38 1.16 5.41 -7.60
N PHE A 39 0.97 6.45 -6.81
CA PHE A 39 -0.26 6.70 -6.07
C PHE A 39 -0.75 8.12 -6.29
N GLU A 40 -2.05 8.27 -6.53
CA GLU A 40 -2.79 9.52 -6.59
C GLU A 40 -3.95 9.48 -5.58
N GLU A 41 -4.21 10.61 -4.93
CA GLU A 41 -5.33 10.78 -4.00
C GLU A 41 -6.18 11.97 -4.42
N HIS A 42 -7.49 11.75 -4.58
CA HIS A 42 -8.46 12.79 -4.93
C HIS A 42 -9.47 12.96 -3.81
N TYR A 43 -9.84 14.21 -3.55
CA TYR A 43 -10.94 14.56 -2.66
C TYR A 43 -12.13 14.97 -3.51
N VAL A 44 -13.21 14.19 -3.47
CA VAL A 44 -14.43 14.43 -4.24
C VAL A 44 -15.53 14.83 -3.30
N THR A 45 -16.13 15.99 -3.53
CA THR A 45 -17.32 16.44 -2.80
C THR A 45 -18.57 15.96 -3.53
N THR A 46 -19.40 15.17 -2.87
CA THR A 46 -20.69 14.74 -3.41
C THR A 46 -21.75 15.83 -3.27
N GLU A 47 -22.84 15.74 -4.03
CA GLU A 47 -23.92 16.76 -4.03
C GLU A 47 -24.58 16.94 -2.65
N ASP A 48 -24.60 15.87 -1.83
CA ASP A 48 -25.09 15.85 -0.45
C ASP A 48 -24.04 16.33 0.58
N GLY A 49 -22.86 16.77 0.14
CA GLY A 49 -21.86 17.46 0.96
C GLY A 49 -20.83 16.57 1.65
N TYR A 50 -20.76 15.27 1.33
CA TYR A 50 -19.70 14.39 1.83
C TYR A 50 -18.40 14.56 1.04
N ILE A 51 -17.27 14.53 1.75
CA ILE A 51 -15.93 14.55 1.15
C ILE A 51 -15.39 13.12 1.12
N LEU A 52 -15.31 12.54 -0.07
CA LEU A 52 -14.79 11.21 -0.31
C LEU A 52 -13.31 11.27 -0.70
N THR A 53 -12.49 10.43 -0.07
CA THR A 53 -11.09 10.24 -0.47
C THR A 53 -11.02 9.07 -1.44
N VAL A 54 -10.59 9.33 -2.67
CA VAL A 54 -10.46 8.33 -3.74
C VAL A 54 -8.97 8.07 -4.00
N HIS A 55 -8.58 6.80 -3.98
CA HIS A 55 -7.22 6.34 -4.22
C HIS A 55 -7.09 5.75 -5.62
N ARG A 56 -6.09 6.18 -6.40
CA ARG A 56 -5.87 5.72 -7.78
C ARG A 56 -4.40 5.34 -8.01
N ILE A 57 -4.19 4.24 -8.74
CA ILE A 57 -2.88 3.82 -9.26
C ILE A 57 -2.89 4.08 -10.76
N PRO A 58 -2.36 5.22 -11.24
CA PRO A 58 -2.52 5.66 -12.63
C PRO A 58 -1.70 4.82 -13.61
N VAL A 59 -0.54 4.32 -13.17
CA VAL A 59 0.45 3.66 -14.00
C VAL A 59 0.90 2.38 -13.28
N GLY A 60 0.97 1.28 -14.03
CA GLY A 60 1.53 0.03 -13.51
C GLY A 60 3.02 0.16 -13.19
N ARG A 61 3.56 -0.78 -12.40
CA ARG A 61 4.96 -0.77 -11.91
C ARG A 61 6.00 -0.49 -13.00
N ASP A 62 5.81 -1.05 -14.19
CA ASP A 62 6.76 -0.94 -15.31
C ASP A 62 6.72 0.43 -16.02
N GLY A 63 5.67 1.23 -15.84
CA GLY A 63 5.58 2.54 -16.50
C GLY A 63 6.50 3.61 -15.89
N TYR A 64 6.97 3.39 -14.66
CA TYR A 64 7.99 4.23 -14.00
C TYR A 64 9.42 3.93 -14.44
N PHE A 65 9.66 2.69 -14.88
CA PHE A 65 10.98 2.20 -15.24
C PHE A 65 11.09 2.09 -16.76
N SER A 66 11.40 3.19 -17.42
CA SER A 66 11.82 3.11 -18.82
C SER A 66 13.21 2.49 -18.88
N ARG A 67 13.30 1.23 -19.29
CA ARG A 67 14.56 0.59 -19.66
C ARG A 67 15.07 1.29 -20.92
N SER A 68 16.13 2.08 -20.77
CA SER A 68 16.80 2.69 -21.93
C SER A 68 17.50 1.58 -22.74
N GLU A 69 17.41 1.61 -24.07
CA GLU A 69 17.97 0.57 -24.96
C GLU A 69 19.49 0.39 -24.79
N ASN A 70 20.16 1.45 -24.38
CA ASN A 70 21.57 1.55 -24.03
C ASN A 70 21.90 1.11 -22.58
N GLY A 71 20.98 0.43 -21.88
CA GLY A 71 21.23 -0.21 -20.59
C GLY A 71 21.22 0.72 -19.37
N GLY A 72 21.00 2.02 -19.57
CA GLY A 72 20.81 2.98 -18.47
C GLY A 72 19.42 2.87 -17.85
N ALA A 73 19.34 2.81 -16.52
CA ALA A 73 18.09 2.96 -15.79
C ALA A 73 17.75 4.45 -15.68
N HIS A 74 16.67 4.89 -16.33
CA HIS A 74 16.18 6.26 -16.22
C HIS A 74 14.84 6.28 -15.47
N TRP A 75 14.83 6.92 -14.30
CA TRP A 75 13.62 7.11 -13.49
C TRP A 75 12.74 8.19 -14.12
N ARG A 76 11.58 7.81 -14.67
CA ARG A 76 10.56 8.82 -15.01
C ARG A 76 9.78 9.15 -13.76
N VAL A 77 10.18 10.21 -13.06
CA VAL A 77 9.41 10.77 -11.94
C VAL A 77 8.43 11.80 -12.51
N PRO A 78 7.11 11.51 -12.60
CA PRO A 78 6.13 12.55 -12.88
C PRO A 78 6.14 13.57 -11.75
N LYS A 79 6.12 14.86 -12.13
CA LYS A 79 6.23 16.02 -11.23
C LYS A 79 4.99 16.26 -10.35
N THR A 80 4.18 15.25 -10.09
CA THR A 80 2.93 15.38 -9.34
C THR A 80 3.10 14.79 -7.95
N LEU A 81 4.10 15.29 -7.21
CA LEU A 81 3.96 15.26 -5.76
C LEU A 81 2.88 16.29 -5.41
N ALA A 82 1.84 15.79 -4.73
CA ALA A 82 0.88 16.55 -3.94
C ALA A 82 -0.18 17.37 -4.72
N THR A 83 -1.43 17.01 -4.43
CA THR A 83 -2.59 17.90 -4.45
C THR A 83 -3.11 18.29 -5.83
N PHE A 84 -3.86 17.37 -6.43
CA PHE A 84 -4.93 17.79 -7.35
C PHE A 84 -6.15 18.21 -6.51
N ARG A 85 -6.20 19.51 -6.23
CA ARG A 85 -7.42 20.17 -5.76
C ARG A 85 -8.35 20.28 -6.97
N ILE A 86 -9.50 19.60 -6.94
CA ILE A 86 -10.55 19.83 -7.91
C ILE A 86 -11.80 20.32 -7.17
N VAL A 87 -12.39 21.31 -7.84
CA VAL A 87 -13.50 22.23 -7.57
C VAL A 87 -14.69 21.61 -6.84
#